data_AF-A0A8I1SZ56-F1
#
_entry.id   AF-A0A8I1SZ56-F1
#
_cell.length_a   1.000
_cell.length_b   1.000
_cell.length_c   1.000
_cell.angle_alpha   90.00
_cell.angle_beta   90.00
_cell.angle_gamma   90.00
#
_symmetry.space_group_name_H-M   'P 1'
#
loop_
_entity.id
_entity.type
_entity.pdbx_description
1 polymer ?
#
loop_
_entity_poly.entity_id
_entity_poly.type
_entity_poly.pdbx_seq_one_letter_code
_entity_poly.pdbx_strand_id
1 'polypeptide(L)'
;MARFGFRMGRNGAHASRTMMLEEIQTLLDALPANATKADYVAGVVDANLLGKGTAKARELTAKHLVELYGLDENLCLFRVFRRLWQQDAPAQPVLALTLALARDPLLRLSRPLMLAKRPGEPLDRREVEDVLDQAEPGRFSGASLKSFAQNINGSWTQAGFLHGRARKVRALPAVTPTNLAFDDPLKARLLKLIYLIGKLPTEAVADTGVRATGDTLADLLMVDLPAGSADLRKRIPDLLHDLQEKAGLVMGITTPHGVEYRLQTRESSAWQDEYRHQESELKSSMTRIEQERSDLFRKQALDSLRQVRLSQGKEARDLSASFDAELPKDHAERVVAWIQDGWQADEKSFLAEARAVGNSDPSLFVYLPARNKTDLANAIVAMKAAKASCFNAVPRSLFGALYSQAKQPRFHTSAQP
;
A
#
# COMPACT_ATOMS: atom_id res chain seq x y z
N MET A 1 26.35 -16.67 13.82
CA MET A 1 26.13 -15.26 13.43
C MET A 1 27.39 -14.59 12.87
N ALA A 2 28.53 -14.57 13.58
CA ALA A 2 29.76 -13.93 13.08
C ALA A 2 30.25 -14.45 11.71
N ARG A 3 30.22 -15.78 11.48
CA ARG A 3 30.57 -16.40 10.18
C ARG A 3 29.74 -15.90 9.00
N PHE A 4 28.54 -15.39 9.26
CA PHE A 4 27.64 -14.87 8.24
C PHE A 4 27.85 -13.37 8.00
N GLY A 5 28.67 -12.70 8.82
CA GLY A 5 28.95 -11.27 8.71
C GLY A 5 28.23 -10.41 9.75
N PHE A 6 27.50 -10.97 10.71
CA PHE A 6 26.93 -10.19 11.82
C PHE A 6 28.02 -9.82 12.83
N ARG A 7 27.91 -8.62 13.42
CA ARG A 7 28.80 -8.21 14.52
C ARG A 7 27.96 -7.96 15.77
N MET A 8 28.29 -8.71 16.82
CA MET A 8 27.68 -8.63 18.15
C MET A 8 28.77 -8.11 19.09
N GLY A 9 28.85 -6.80 19.23
CA GLY A 9 29.82 -6.11 20.09
C GLY A 9 29.12 -5.05 20.93
N ARG A 10 29.89 -4.29 21.69
CA ARG A 10 29.37 -3.19 22.53
C ARG A 10 29.53 -1.80 21.91
N ASN A 11 30.33 -1.69 20.85
CA ASN A 11 30.61 -0.46 20.11
C ASN A 11 30.54 -0.74 18.60
N GLY A 12 30.39 0.33 17.83
CA GLY A 12 30.37 0.30 16.37
C GLY A 12 30.88 1.62 15.78
N ALA A 13 30.89 1.72 14.46
CA ALA A 13 31.33 2.92 13.76
C ALA A 13 30.45 4.14 14.08
N HIS A 14 29.21 3.93 14.52
CA HIS A 14 28.30 5.01 14.92
C HIS A 14 28.76 5.79 16.16
N ALA A 15 29.77 5.28 16.88
CA ALA A 15 30.46 6.04 17.91
C ALA A 15 31.26 7.24 17.34
N SER A 16 31.62 7.24 16.05
CA SER A 16 32.46 8.27 15.44
C SER A 16 31.97 8.78 14.09
N ARG A 17 31.14 8.03 13.36
CA ARG A 17 30.72 8.33 11.98
C ARG A 17 29.28 7.91 11.71
N THR A 18 28.67 8.42 10.65
CA THR A 18 27.41 7.87 10.11
C THR A 18 27.69 6.56 9.35
N MET A 19 26.72 6.05 8.60
CA MET A 19 26.91 4.88 7.73
C MET A 19 27.81 5.14 6.51
N MET A 20 28.32 6.37 6.29
CA MET A 20 29.29 6.66 5.22
C MET A 20 28.78 6.26 3.82
N LEU A 21 27.54 6.66 3.50
CA LEU A 21 26.85 6.24 2.28
C LEU A 21 27.61 6.65 0.99
N GLU A 22 28.05 7.90 0.90
CA GLU A 22 28.79 8.40 -0.26
C GLU A 22 30.12 7.65 -0.45
N GLU A 23 30.81 7.34 0.65
CA GLU A 23 32.04 6.58 0.60
C GLU A 23 31.83 5.15 0.11
N ILE A 24 30.80 4.44 0.60
CA ILE A 24 30.53 3.07 0.14
C ILE A 24 30.04 3.05 -1.31
N GLN A 25 29.26 4.04 -1.75
CA GLN A 25 28.88 4.21 -3.16
C GLN A 25 30.12 4.37 -4.04
N THR A 26 30.95 5.37 -3.75
CA THR A 26 32.17 5.65 -4.49
C THR A 26 33.10 4.43 -4.56
N LEU A 27 33.26 3.73 -3.44
CA LEU A 27 34.15 2.57 -3.38
C LEU A 27 33.61 1.37 -4.18
N LEU A 28 32.31 1.08 -4.10
CA LEU A 28 31.71 -0.06 -4.80
C LEU A 28 31.48 0.19 -6.29
N ASP A 29 31.44 1.45 -6.72
CA ASP A 29 31.39 1.84 -8.13
C ASP A 29 32.78 1.77 -8.78
N ALA A 30 33.84 2.09 -8.02
CA ALA A 30 35.21 2.06 -8.51
C ALA A 30 35.83 0.66 -8.59
N LEU A 31 35.34 -0.31 -7.81
CA LEU A 31 35.93 -1.65 -7.69
C LEU A 31 34.99 -2.77 -8.17
N PRO A 32 35.52 -3.81 -8.83
CA PRO A 32 34.70 -4.88 -9.39
C PRO A 32 34.01 -5.73 -8.30
N ALA A 33 32.97 -6.48 -8.69
CA ALA A 33 32.15 -7.25 -7.73
C ALA A 33 32.91 -8.39 -7.03
N ASN A 34 34.01 -8.87 -7.61
CA ASN A 34 34.90 -9.89 -7.07
C ASN A 34 36.13 -9.28 -6.35
N ALA A 35 36.15 -7.97 -6.08
CA ALA A 35 37.22 -7.35 -5.32
C ALA A 35 37.30 -7.96 -3.91
N THR A 36 38.51 -8.30 -3.49
CA THR A 36 38.79 -8.85 -2.17
C THR A 36 38.77 -7.74 -1.12
N LYS A 37 38.77 -8.12 0.16
CA LYS A 37 38.91 -7.17 1.26
C LYS A 37 40.19 -6.35 1.16
N ALA A 38 41.29 -6.96 0.74
CA ALA A 38 42.55 -6.27 0.56
C ALA A 38 42.45 -5.19 -0.53
N ASP A 39 41.76 -5.48 -1.63
CA ASP A 39 41.54 -4.53 -2.72
C ASP A 39 40.70 -3.32 -2.27
N TYR A 40 39.65 -3.55 -1.47
CA TYR A 40 38.88 -2.45 -0.89
C TYR A 40 39.72 -1.56 0.04
N VAL A 41 40.56 -2.17 0.89
CA VAL A 41 41.42 -1.41 1.80
C VAL A 41 42.48 -0.64 1.02
N ALA A 42 43.15 -1.27 0.06
CA ALA A 42 44.13 -0.62 -0.81
C ALA A 42 43.51 0.52 -1.65
N GLY A 43 42.28 0.33 -2.15
CA GLY A 43 41.52 1.36 -2.84
C GLY A 43 41.31 2.62 -1.99
N VAL A 44 41.06 2.46 -0.69
CA VAL A 44 40.88 3.59 0.22
C VAL A 44 42.22 4.18 0.68
N VAL A 45 43.18 3.34 1.07
CA VAL A 45 44.43 3.78 1.73
C VAL A 45 45.48 4.23 0.71
N ASP A 46 45.72 3.41 -0.31
CA ASP A 46 46.81 3.60 -1.26
C ASP A 46 46.36 4.43 -2.46
N ALA A 47 45.24 4.03 -3.08
CA ALA A 47 44.69 4.72 -4.26
C ALA A 47 43.86 5.97 -3.91
N ASN A 48 43.53 6.19 -2.63
CA ASN A 48 42.75 7.33 -2.13
C ASN A 48 41.47 7.60 -2.94
N LEU A 49 40.73 6.55 -3.31
CA LEU A 49 39.49 6.67 -4.09
C LEU A 49 38.45 7.60 -3.44
N LEU A 50 38.55 7.82 -2.12
CA LEU A 50 37.63 8.64 -1.33
C LEU A 50 38.13 10.06 -1.06
N GLY A 51 39.23 10.48 -1.69
CA GLY A 51 39.73 11.85 -1.65
C GLY A 51 40.10 12.37 -0.25
N LYS A 52 40.52 11.51 0.68
CA LYS A 52 40.84 11.93 2.05
C LYS A 52 42.20 12.64 2.10
N GLY A 53 42.24 13.79 2.77
CA GLY A 53 43.39 14.70 2.77
C GLY A 53 44.63 14.23 3.54
N THR A 54 44.53 13.20 4.39
CA THR A 54 45.67 12.66 5.14
C THR A 54 45.69 11.14 5.13
N ALA A 55 46.87 10.54 5.22
CA ALA A 55 47.03 9.09 5.32
C ALA A 55 46.23 8.51 6.51
N LYS A 56 46.27 9.20 7.67
CA LYS A 56 45.52 8.76 8.84
C LYS A 56 44.01 8.78 8.63
N ALA A 57 43.49 9.77 7.91
CA ALA A 57 42.08 9.83 7.56
C ALA A 57 41.68 8.67 6.63
N ARG A 58 42.55 8.27 5.70
CA ARG A 58 42.32 7.10 4.83
C ARG A 58 42.27 5.81 5.63
N GLU A 59 43.24 5.56 6.50
CA GLU A 59 43.25 4.38 7.38
C GLU A 59 41.98 4.28 8.23
N LEU A 60 41.57 5.39 8.84
CA LEU A 60 40.40 5.42 9.70
C LEU A 60 39.09 5.22 8.90
N THR A 61 39.02 5.81 7.71
CA THR A 61 37.90 5.63 6.78
C THR A 61 37.78 4.16 6.35
N ALA A 62 38.88 3.54 5.94
CA ALA A 62 38.93 2.12 5.57
C ALA A 62 38.49 1.23 6.73
N LYS A 63 39.00 1.50 7.94
CA LYS A 63 38.61 0.78 9.16
C LYS A 63 37.09 0.85 9.36
N HIS A 64 36.49 2.04 9.33
CA HIS A 64 35.06 2.19 9.57
C HIS A 64 34.18 1.55 8.50
N LEU A 65 34.57 1.61 7.23
CA LEU A 65 33.85 0.90 6.15
C LEU A 65 33.90 -0.63 6.34
N VAL A 66 35.05 -1.19 6.73
CA VAL A 66 35.17 -2.61 7.08
C VAL A 66 34.31 -2.96 8.32
N GLU A 67 34.26 -2.08 9.31
CA GLU A 67 33.40 -2.28 10.48
C GLU A 67 31.92 -2.33 10.10
N LEU A 68 31.45 -1.35 9.31
CA LEU A 68 30.05 -1.21 8.87
C LEU A 68 29.62 -2.31 7.90
N TYR A 69 30.47 -2.66 6.92
CA TYR A 69 30.07 -3.46 5.76
C TYR A 69 30.80 -4.80 5.65
N GLY A 70 31.87 -5.01 6.42
CA GLY A 70 32.71 -6.21 6.35
C GLY A 70 33.70 -6.20 5.18
N LEU A 71 33.24 -5.76 4.00
CA LEU A 71 34.01 -5.66 2.76
C LEU A 71 34.76 -6.95 2.41
N ASP A 72 34.12 -8.10 2.61
CA ASP A 72 34.76 -9.41 2.46
C ASP A 72 33.76 -10.40 1.86
N GLU A 73 34.08 -10.92 0.67
CA GLU A 73 33.21 -11.84 -0.08
C GLU A 73 32.97 -13.18 0.63
N ASN A 74 33.80 -13.54 1.60
CA ASN A 74 33.59 -14.72 2.45
C ASN A 74 32.41 -14.51 3.39
N LEU A 75 32.07 -13.27 3.73
CA LEU A 75 30.92 -12.95 4.57
C LEU A 75 29.64 -13.00 3.75
N CYS A 76 28.71 -13.88 4.16
CA CYS A 76 27.43 -14.05 3.48
C CYS A 76 26.67 -12.73 3.31
N LEU A 77 26.57 -11.92 4.38
CA LEU A 77 25.88 -10.63 4.35
C LEU A 77 26.49 -9.68 3.31
N PHE A 78 27.82 -9.55 3.27
CA PHE A 78 28.48 -8.68 2.30
C PHE A 78 28.34 -9.21 0.87
N ARG A 79 28.45 -10.52 0.67
CA ARG A 79 28.28 -11.13 -0.65
C ARG A 79 26.89 -10.90 -1.23
N VAL A 80 25.83 -11.05 -0.44
CA VAL A 80 24.46 -10.76 -0.89
C VAL A 80 24.29 -9.26 -1.12
N PHE A 81 24.76 -8.42 -0.20
CA PHE A 81 24.74 -6.96 -0.33
C PHE A 81 25.41 -6.49 -1.64
N ARG A 82 26.64 -6.96 -1.92
CA ARG A 82 27.42 -6.59 -3.11
C ARG A 82 26.74 -7.02 -4.41
N ARG A 83 26.05 -8.17 -4.42
CA ARG A 83 25.27 -8.67 -5.56
C ARG A 83 24.03 -7.83 -5.83
N LEU A 84 23.34 -7.38 -4.79
CA LEU A 84 22.13 -6.56 -4.91
C LEU A 84 22.46 -5.09 -5.21
N TRP A 85 23.60 -4.59 -4.72
CA TRP A 85 24.01 -3.18 -4.84
C TRP A 85 23.98 -2.62 -6.27
N GLN A 86 24.39 -3.43 -7.24
CA GLN A 86 24.51 -3.03 -8.66
C GLN A 86 23.21 -3.23 -9.44
N GLN A 87 22.17 -3.84 -8.84
CA GLN A 87 20.92 -4.13 -9.54
C GLN A 87 19.97 -2.94 -9.53
N ASP A 88 20.04 -2.09 -8.50
CA ASP A 88 19.03 -1.08 -8.23
C ASP A 88 19.62 0.07 -7.41
N ALA A 89 20.03 1.15 -8.09
CA ALA A 89 20.61 2.33 -7.45
C ALA A 89 19.69 2.96 -6.39
N PRO A 90 18.37 3.15 -6.63
CA PRO A 90 17.41 3.56 -5.60
C PRO A 90 17.42 2.70 -4.32
N ALA A 91 17.79 1.42 -4.40
CA ALA A 91 17.84 0.52 -3.25
C ALA A 91 19.05 0.76 -2.32
N GLN A 92 20.12 1.36 -2.83
CA GLN A 92 21.42 1.44 -2.15
C GLN A 92 21.36 2.06 -0.74
N PRO A 93 20.66 3.18 -0.48
CA PRO A 93 20.64 3.80 0.85
C PRO A 93 20.05 2.87 1.92
N VAL A 94 18.96 2.18 1.57
CA VAL A 94 18.30 1.26 2.49
C VAL A 94 19.09 -0.05 2.63
N LEU A 95 19.72 -0.56 1.55
CA LEU A 95 20.63 -1.71 1.65
C LEU A 95 21.81 -1.43 2.59
N ALA A 96 22.44 -0.26 2.45
CA ALA A 96 23.56 0.16 3.29
C ALA A 96 23.16 0.21 4.76
N LEU A 97 22.01 0.83 5.07
CA LEU A 97 21.46 0.90 6.42
C LEU A 97 21.17 -0.48 7.01
N THR A 98 20.55 -1.39 6.24
CA THR A 98 20.23 -2.74 6.72
C THR A 98 21.49 -3.53 7.08
N LEU A 99 22.53 -3.46 6.25
CA LEU A 99 23.81 -4.10 6.57
C LEU A 99 24.50 -3.44 7.77
N ALA A 100 24.45 -2.10 7.87
CA ALA A 100 24.96 -1.39 9.03
C ALA A 100 24.23 -1.78 10.32
N LEU A 101 22.90 -1.94 10.31
CA LEU A 101 22.10 -2.43 11.46
C LEU A 101 22.53 -3.85 11.90
N ALA A 102 22.87 -4.72 10.95
CA ALA A 102 23.37 -6.06 11.23
C ALA A 102 24.78 -6.09 11.85
N ARG A 103 25.53 -4.98 11.75
CA ARG A 103 26.95 -4.91 12.13
C ARG A 103 27.30 -3.83 13.16
N ASP A 104 26.41 -2.89 13.43
CA ASP A 104 26.62 -1.82 14.39
C ASP A 104 25.61 -1.94 15.56
N PRO A 105 26.09 -2.32 16.76
CA PRO A 105 25.25 -2.46 17.95
C PRO A 105 24.58 -1.14 18.37
N LEU A 106 25.26 0.00 18.25
CA LEU A 106 24.73 1.30 18.68
C LEU A 106 23.60 1.74 17.76
N LEU A 107 23.79 1.60 16.43
CA LEU A 107 22.72 1.86 15.47
C LEU A 107 21.51 0.94 15.72
N ARG A 108 21.76 -0.34 16.00
CA ARG A 108 20.69 -1.33 16.22
C ARG A 108 19.79 -1.00 17.40
N LEU A 109 20.33 -0.42 18.47
CA LEU A 109 19.54 0.03 19.63
C LEU A 109 18.45 1.04 19.24
N SER A 110 18.71 1.89 18.25
CA SER A 110 17.74 2.88 17.78
C SER A 110 16.59 2.32 16.92
N ARG A 111 16.67 1.05 16.48
CA ARG A 111 15.68 0.45 15.58
C ARG A 111 14.26 0.45 16.15
N PRO A 112 13.99 0.00 17.39
CA PRO A 112 12.63 -0.03 17.93
C PRO A 112 12.00 1.36 17.99
N LEU A 113 12.76 2.38 18.40
CA LEU A 113 12.31 3.78 18.41
C LEU A 113 11.90 4.24 17.00
N MET A 114 12.71 3.94 15.98
CA MET A 114 12.40 4.32 14.60
C MET A 114 11.15 3.62 14.05
N LEU A 115 10.91 2.36 14.44
CA LEU A 115 9.73 1.59 14.04
C LEU A 115 8.46 2.05 14.75
N ALA A 116 8.57 2.59 15.98
CA ALA A 116 7.44 3.11 16.73
C ALA A 116 6.92 4.45 16.18
N LYS A 117 7.80 5.26 15.56
CA LYS A 117 7.43 6.58 15.03
C LYS A 117 6.65 6.51 13.73
N ARG A 118 5.60 7.34 13.63
CA ARG A 118 4.76 7.46 12.43
C ARG A 118 5.36 8.44 11.42
N PRO A 119 5.14 8.26 10.10
CA PRO A 119 5.52 9.27 9.12
C PRO A 119 4.96 10.67 9.49
N GLY A 120 5.79 11.70 9.37
CA GLY A 120 5.48 13.07 9.77
C GLY A 120 5.77 13.39 11.24
N GLU A 121 6.02 12.40 12.09
CA GLU A 121 6.34 12.61 13.50
C GLU A 121 7.77 13.15 13.69
N PRO A 122 7.99 14.16 14.54
CA PRO A 122 9.33 14.62 14.87
C PRO A 122 10.11 13.56 15.67
N LEU A 123 11.43 13.52 15.45
CA LEU A 123 12.38 12.79 16.29
C LEU A 123 13.26 13.80 17.02
N ASP A 124 13.09 13.90 18.34
CA ASP A 124 14.04 14.61 19.18
C ASP A 124 15.31 13.75 19.31
N ARG A 125 16.47 14.41 19.26
CA ARG A 125 17.76 13.75 19.49
C ARG A 125 17.80 13.10 20.87
N ARG A 126 17.17 13.70 21.88
CA ARG A 126 17.14 13.18 23.26
C ARG A 126 16.50 11.80 23.34
N GLU A 127 15.50 11.50 22.53
CA GLU A 127 14.89 10.17 22.49
C GLU A 127 15.93 9.09 22.09
N VAL A 128 16.86 9.41 21.21
CA VAL A 128 17.94 8.49 20.82
C VAL A 128 19.02 8.42 21.91
N GLU A 129 19.34 9.55 22.58
CA GLU A 129 20.23 9.56 23.74
C GLU A 129 19.70 8.65 24.85
N ASP A 130 18.40 8.75 25.16
CA ASP A 130 17.72 7.95 26.18
C ASP A 130 17.74 6.46 25.83
N VAL A 131 17.48 6.09 24.57
CA VAL A 131 17.56 4.69 24.11
C VAL A 131 18.98 4.12 24.27
N LEU A 132 20.01 4.92 23.99
CA LEU A 132 21.40 4.49 24.13
C LEU A 132 21.79 4.32 25.60
N ASP A 133 21.37 5.25 26.47
CA ASP A 133 21.69 5.18 27.90
C ASP A 133 20.87 4.10 28.61
N GLN A 134 19.59 3.92 28.31
CA GLN A 134 18.76 2.85 28.88
C GLN A 134 19.33 1.44 28.61
N ALA A 135 19.98 1.24 27.47
CA ALA A 135 20.59 -0.05 27.14
C ALA A 135 21.77 -0.39 28.07
N GLU A 136 22.58 0.61 28.45
CA GLU A 136 23.70 0.48 29.40
C GLU A 136 23.89 1.76 30.21
N PRO A 137 23.11 1.95 31.32
CA PRO A 137 23.05 3.23 32.03
C PRO A 137 24.41 3.71 32.55
N GLY A 138 24.73 4.98 32.31
CA GLY A 138 25.94 5.63 32.82
C GLY A 138 27.24 5.20 32.12
N ARG A 139 27.15 4.39 31.06
CA ARG A 139 28.32 3.94 30.28
C ARG A 139 28.98 5.06 29.48
N PHE A 140 28.19 6.02 29.00
CA PHE A 140 28.64 7.07 28.12
C PHE A 140 28.41 8.45 28.75
N SER A 141 29.34 9.38 28.51
CA SER A 141 29.12 10.77 28.89
C SER A 141 28.01 11.39 28.04
N GLY A 142 27.33 12.41 28.56
CA GLY A 142 26.29 13.14 27.80
C GLY A 142 26.80 13.70 26.47
N ALA A 143 28.08 14.09 26.39
CA ALA A 143 28.72 14.52 25.14
C ALA A 143 28.82 13.38 24.10
N SER A 144 29.13 12.17 24.56
CA SER A 144 29.21 10.97 23.72
C SER A 144 27.83 10.55 23.23
N LEU A 145 26.84 10.48 24.13
CA LEU A 145 25.44 10.18 23.77
C LEU A 145 24.92 11.15 22.70
N LYS A 146 25.13 12.45 22.90
CA LYS A 146 24.79 13.49 21.91
C LYS A 146 25.45 13.22 20.55
N SER A 147 26.74 12.91 20.52
CA SER A 147 27.47 12.65 19.28
C SER A 147 26.97 11.38 18.57
N PHE A 148 26.74 10.30 19.33
CA PHE A 148 26.26 9.03 18.78
C PHE A 148 24.85 9.19 18.21
N ALA A 149 23.97 9.88 18.94
CA ALA A 149 22.62 10.20 18.49
C ALA A 149 22.63 11.03 17.19
N GLN A 150 23.54 11.99 17.06
CA GLN A 150 23.71 12.75 15.81
C GLN A 150 24.14 11.86 14.64
N ASN A 151 25.10 10.95 14.85
CA ASN A 151 25.56 10.02 13.83
C ASN A 151 24.44 9.06 13.40
N ILE A 152 23.73 8.47 14.37
CA ILE A 152 22.59 7.58 14.15
C ILE A 152 21.49 8.29 13.36
N ASN A 153 21.09 9.50 13.78
CA ASN A 153 20.10 10.31 13.06
C ASN A 153 20.58 10.64 11.65
N GLY A 154 21.88 10.88 11.47
CA GLY A 154 22.52 11.04 10.17
C GLY A 154 22.30 9.83 9.27
N SER A 155 22.58 8.61 9.75
CA SER A 155 22.40 7.38 8.99
C SER A 155 20.94 7.11 8.61
N TRP A 156 20.00 7.31 9.54
CA TRP A 156 18.57 7.21 9.23
C TRP A 156 18.11 8.26 8.20
N THR A 157 18.73 9.45 8.20
CA THR A 157 18.48 10.49 7.20
C THR A 157 19.03 10.08 5.83
N GLN A 158 20.28 9.62 5.78
CA GLN A 158 20.93 9.15 4.55
C GLN A 158 20.12 8.01 3.89
N ALA A 159 19.46 7.16 4.69
CA ALA A 159 18.62 6.07 4.21
C ALA A 159 17.17 6.48 3.86
N GLY A 160 16.79 7.75 4.05
CA GLY A 160 15.45 8.26 3.74
C GLY A 160 14.38 8.00 4.80
N PHE A 161 14.74 7.44 5.97
CA PHE A 161 13.79 7.23 7.08
C PHE A 161 13.55 8.52 7.89
N LEU A 162 14.44 9.50 7.76
CA LEU A 162 14.29 10.84 8.32
C LEU A 162 14.57 11.89 7.23
N HIS A 163 13.95 13.05 7.33
CA HIS A 163 14.36 14.23 6.58
C HIS A 163 14.61 15.42 7.52
N GLY A 164 15.20 16.49 6.97
CA GLY A 164 15.56 17.70 7.70
C GLY A 164 16.97 17.66 8.31
N ARG A 165 17.51 18.83 8.67
CA ARG A 165 18.88 18.98 9.19
C ARG A 165 18.91 19.06 10.71
N ALA A 166 18.42 20.16 11.27
CA ALA A 166 18.40 20.39 12.72
C ALA A 166 17.19 19.70 13.39
N ARG A 167 16.01 19.83 12.77
CA ARG A 167 14.81 19.09 13.17
C ARG A 167 14.67 17.88 12.25
N LYS A 168 14.64 16.70 12.86
CA LYS A 168 14.44 15.44 12.16
C LYS A 168 12.97 15.05 12.21
N VAL A 169 12.43 14.67 11.08
CA VAL A 169 11.04 14.24 10.94
C VAL A 169 11.02 12.90 10.23
N ARG A 170 10.18 11.98 10.72
CA ARG A 170 10.01 10.64 10.18
C ARG A 170 9.47 10.71 8.75
N ALA A 171 10.12 9.99 7.84
CA ALA A 171 9.79 9.96 6.42
C ALA A 171 9.70 8.52 5.89
N LEU A 172 8.95 8.29 4.82
CA LEU A 172 8.96 6.99 4.15
C LEU A 172 10.14 6.95 3.17
N PRO A 173 11.09 5.99 3.33
CA PRO A 173 12.19 5.85 2.39
C PRO A 173 11.68 5.27 1.07
N ALA A 174 12.47 5.43 0.00
CA ALA A 174 12.25 4.70 -1.24
C ALA A 174 12.65 3.22 -1.03
N VAL A 175 11.66 2.35 -0.82
CA VAL A 175 11.88 0.90 -0.70
C VAL A 175 11.58 0.24 -2.04
N THR A 176 12.49 -0.63 -2.47
CA THR A 176 12.38 -1.41 -3.70
C THR A 176 12.30 -2.91 -3.38
N PRO A 177 11.88 -3.76 -4.33
CA PRO A 177 11.94 -5.22 -4.16
C PRO A 177 13.36 -5.73 -3.83
N THR A 178 14.40 -5.03 -4.30
CA THR A 178 15.81 -5.33 -4.00
C THR A 178 16.10 -5.24 -2.50
N ASN A 179 15.52 -4.26 -1.81
CA ASN A 179 15.67 -4.11 -0.36
C ASN A 179 15.04 -5.28 0.40
N LEU A 180 13.87 -5.73 -0.04
CA LEU A 180 13.19 -6.87 0.56
C LEU A 180 13.94 -8.17 0.33
N ALA A 181 14.62 -8.32 -0.81
CA ALA A 181 15.45 -9.50 -1.08
C ALA A 181 16.62 -9.65 -0.11
N PHE A 182 17.09 -8.53 0.43
CA PHE A 182 18.15 -8.52 1.42
C PHE A 182 17.63 -8.81 2.84
N ASP A 183 16.45 -8.28 3.20
CA ASP A 183 15.88 -8.38 4.55
C ASP A 183 15.08 -9.68 4.78
N ASP A 184 14.24 -10.05 3.82
CA ASP A 184 13.41 -11.27 3.84
C ASP A 184 13.43 -11.95 2.45
N PRO A 185 14.37 -12.90 2.25
CA PRO A 185 14.50 -13.61 0.98
C PRO A 185 13.21 -14.30 0.53
N LEU A 186 12.34 -14.69 1.45
CA LEU A 186 11.07 -15.34 1.10
C LEU A 186 10.06 -14.32 0.56
N LYS A 187 9.94 -13.13 1.17
CA LYS A 187 9.12 -12.03 0.63
C LYS A 187 9.55 -11.62 -0.77
N ALA A 188 10.85 -11.53 -1.03
CA ALA A 188 11.33 -11.18 -2.37
C ALA A 188 11.09 -12.28 -3.40
N ARG A 189 11.25 -13.55 -3.02
CA ARG A 189 10.89 -14.68 -3.89
C ARG A 189 9.40 -14.70 -4.19
N LEU A 190 8.55 -14.39 -3.21
CA LEU A 190 7.10 -14.21 -3.41
C LEU A 190 6.82 -13.10 -4.42
N LEU A 191 7.38 -11.90 -4.24
CA LEU A 191 7.19 -10.78 -5.18
C LEU A 191 7.65 -11.12 -6.60
N LYS A 192 8.83 -11.75 -6.73
CA LYS A 192 9.36 -12.18 -8.02
C LYS A 192 8.46 -13.23 -8.68
N LEU A 193 7.97 -14.19 -7.91
CA LEU A 193 7.11 -15.25 -8.43
C LEU A 193 5.73 -14.70 -8.83
N ILE A 194 5.14 -13.82 -8.02
CA ILE A 194 3.91 -13.10 -8.35
C ILE A 194 4.08 -12.32 -9.67
N TYR A 195 5.21 -11.63 -9.84
CA TYR A 195 5.52 -10.93 -11.09
C TYR A 195 5.60 -11.89 -12.28
N LEU A 196 6.33 -13.00 -12.15
CA LEU A 196 6.52 -13.97 -13.22
C LEU A 196 5.20 -14.66 -13.61
N ILE A 197 4.39 -15.06 -12.63
CA ILE A 197 3.05 -15.62 -12.89
C ILE A 197 2.18 -14.59 -13.61
N GLY A 198 2.25 -13.31 -13.21
CA GLY A 198 1.56 -12.21 -13.89
C GLY A 198 2.02 -11.92 -15.32
N LYS A 199 3.12 -12.54 -15.79
CA LYS A 199 3.58 -12.48 -17.19
C LYS A 199 3.15 -13.68 -18.03
N LEU A 200 2.51 -14.68 -17.42
CA LEU A 200 1.97 -15.81 -18.16
C LEU A 200 0.74 -15.37 -18.99
N PRO A 201 0.54 -15.95 -20.18
CA PRO A 201 -0.65 -15.67 -20.98
C PRO A 201 -1.91 -16.07 -20.22
N THR A 202 -2.95 -15.24 -20.30
CA THR A 202 -4.26 -15.47 -19.67
C THR A 202 -5.39 -15.57 -20.69
N GLU A 203 -5.05 -15.59 -21.98
CA GLU A 203 -5.99 -15.74 -23.09
C GLU A 203 -6.38 -17.21 -23.26
N ALA A 204 -7.67 -17.49 -23.53
CA ALA A 204 -8.24 -18.84 -23.47
C ALA A 204 -7.51 -19.92 -24.30
N VAL A 205 -6.75 -19.53 -25.33
CA VAL A 205 -5.99 -20.46 -26.19
C VAL A 205 -4.61 -20.80 -25.64
N ALA A 206 -4.03 -19.94 -24.78
CA ALA A 206 -2.67 -20.05 -24.24
C ALA A 206 -2.62 -19.98 -22.71
N ASP A 207 -3.78 -19.95 -22.04
CA ASP A 207 -3.88 -19.84 -20.59
C ASP A 207 -3.36 -21.12 -19.93
N THR A 208 -2.31 -20.97 -19.14
CA THR A 208 -1.70 -22.07 -18.40
C THR A 208 -2.48 -22.44 -17.14
N GLY A 209 -3.48 -21.65 -16.77
CA GLY A 209 -4.27 -21.82 -15.54
C GLY A 209 -3.51 -21.50 -14.26
N VAL A 210 -2.21 -21.17 -14.34
CA VAL A 210 -1.39 -20.80 -13.18
C VAL A 210 -1.79 -19.41 -12.72
N ARG A 211 -2.14 -19.28 -11.43
CA ARG A 211 -2.50 -18.02 -10.78
C ARG A 211 -1.68 -17.83 -9.52
N ALA A 212 -1.39 -16.58 -9.17
CA ALA A 212 -0.58 -16.25 -8.01
C ALA A 212 -1.41 -16.34 -6.72
N THR A 213 -1.92 -17.53 -6.40
CA THR A 213 -2.64 -17.83 -5.16
C THR A 213 -1.69 -18.30 -4.07
N GLY A 214 -2.09 -18.21 -2.80
CA GLY A 214 -1.25 -18.64 -1.67
C GLY A 214 -0.73 -20.08 -1.81
N ASP A 215 -1.59 -21.01 -2.27
CA ASP A 215 -1.24 -22.40 -2.51
C ASP A 215 -0.25 -22.57 -3.68
N THR A 216 -0.53 -21.95 -4.83
CA THR A 216 0.36 -22.00 -5.99
C THR A 216 1.73 -21.43 -5.67
N LEU A 217 1.77 -20.32 -4.92
CA LEU A 217 3.01 -19.72 -4.46
C LEU A 217 3.77 -20.65 -3.50
N ALA A 218 3.08 -21.35 -2.60
CA ALA A 218 3.71 -22.32 -1.70
C ALA A 218 4.33 -23.50 -2.46
N ASP A 219 3.61 -24.03 -3.46
CA ASP A 219 4.06 -25.17 -4.25
C ASP A 219 5.26 -24.79 -5.13
N LEU A 220 5.22 -23.64 -5.80
CA LEU A 220 6.30 -23.18 -6.68
C LEU A 220 7.53 -22.62 -5.93
N LEU A 221 7.38 -22.26 -4.65
CA LEU A 221 8.51 -21.84 -3.80
C LEU A 221 9.17 -23.00 -3.05
N MET A 222 8.58 -24.19 -3.08
CA MET A 222 9.15 -25.39 -2.49
C MET A 222 10.51 -25.70 -3.14
N VAL A 223 11.54 -25.82 -2.30
CA VAL A 223 12.91 -26.17 -2.73
C VAL A 223 13.33 -27.55 -2.23
N ASP A 224 12.63 -28.08 -1.23
CA ASP A 224 12.90 -29.38 -0.60
C ASP A 224 11.63 -30.24 -0.72
N LEU A 225 11.60 -31.08 -1.75
CA LEU A 225 10.48 -31.99 -2.05
C LEU A 225 10.18 -32.97 -0.91
N PRO A 226 11.19 -33.63 -0.28
CA PRO A 226 10.98 -34.45 0.91
C PRO A 226 10.34 -33.73 2.10
N ALA A 227 10.72 -32.47 2.37
CA ALA A 227 10.17 -31.69 3.48
C ALA A 227 8.75 -31.15 3.22
N GLY A 228 8.35 -31.06 1.94
CA GLY A 228 7.03 -30.59 1.52
C GLY A 228 6.79 -29.09 1.73
N SER A 229 5.54 -28.63 1.53
CA SER A 229 5.17 -27.20 1.55
C SER A 229 4.52 -26.74 2.86
N ALA A 230 4.46 -27.59 3.89
CA ALA A 230 3.67 -27.31 5.10
C ALA A 230 4.10 -26.02 5.83
N ASP A 231 5.42 -25.82 6.01
CA ASP A 231 5.96 -24.59 6.62
C ASP A 231 5.67 -23.36 5.76
N LEU A 232 5.81 -23.48 4.44
CA LEU A 232 5.53 -22.39 3.50
C LEU A 232 4.05 -22.01 3.54
N ARG A 233 3.13 -22.98 3.53
CA ARG A 233 1.67 -22.73 3.60
C ARG A 233 1.26 -22.07 4.91
N LYS A 234 1.99 -22.33 6.01
CA LYS A 234 1.78 -21.62 7.27
C LYS A 234 2.25 -20.16 7.22
N ARG A 235 3.38 -19.89 6.58
CA ARG A 235 4.05 -18.58 6.62
C ARG A 235 3.60 -17.62 5.52
N ILE A 236 3.35 -18.14 4.31
CA ILE A 236 3.02 -17.33 3.13
C ILE A 236 1.81 -16.42 3.35
N PRO A 237 0.70 -16.84 3.99
CA PRO A 237 -0.44 -15.96 4.25
C PRO A 237 -0.05 -14.70 5.04
N ASP A 238 0.71 -14.85 6.12
CA ASP A 238 1.17 -13.73 6.94
C ASP A 238 2.12 -12.81 6.15
N LEU A 239 3.00 -13.38 5.32
CA LEU A 239 3.90 -12.61 4.47
C LEU A 239 3.17 -11.83 3.38
N LEU A 240 2.14 -12.43 2.77
CA LEU A 240 1.30 -11.76 1.77
C LEU A 240 0.45 -10.66 2.40
N HIS A 241 -0.08 -10.90 3.61
CA HIS A 241 -0.76 -9.86 4.39
C HIS A 241 0.19 -8.69 4.70
N ASP A 242 1.40 -8.97 5.17
CA ASP A 242 2.43 -7.94 5.38
C ASP A 242 2.76 -7.16 4.11
N LEU A 243 2.93 -7.85 2.98
CA LEU A 243 3.25 -7.23 1.69
C LEU A 243 2.09 -6.38 1.16
N GLN A 244 0.85 -6.76 1.46
CA GLN A 244 -0.35 -6.03 1.05
C GLN A 244 -0.59 -4.82 1.95
N GLU A 245 -0.72 -5.03 3.26
CA GLU A 245 -1.19 -4.00 4.19
C GLU A 245 -0.08 -3.08 4.69
N LYS A 246 1.11 -3.61 4.97
CA LYS A 246 2.21 -2.81 5.52
C LYS A 246 3.10 -2.22 4.43
N ALA A 247 3.45 -3.04 3.43
CA ALA A 247 4.38 -2.61 2.38
C ALA A 247 3.67 -1.97 1.17
N GLY A 248 2.39 -2.27 0.93
CA GLY A 248 1.67 -1.77 -0.25
C GLY A 248 2.29 -2.22 -1.57
N LEU A 249 2.89 -3.42 -1.62
CA LEU A 249 3.60 -3.91 -2.81
C LEU A 249 2.79 -4.94 -3.59
N VAL A 250 1.78 -5.54 -2.96
CA VAL A 250 0.88 -6.50 -3.60
C VAL A 250 -0.58 -6.14 -3.34
N MET A 251 -1.45 -6.58 -4.24
CA MET A 251 -2.90 -6.47 -4.12
C MET A 251 -3.50 -7.86 -4.28
N GLY A 252 -4.29 -8.30 -3.30
CA GLY A 252 -5.15 -9.48 -3.43
C GLY A 252 -6.44 -9.15 -4.17
N ILE A 253 -6.77 -9.96 -5.17
CA ILE A 253 -8.01 -9.88 -5.95
C ILE A 253 -8.78 -11.17 -5.70
N THR A 254 -10.02 -11.04 -5.20
CA THR A 254 -10.90 -12.19 -5.01
C THR A 254 -11.40 -12.68 -6.38
N THR A 255 -11.05 -13.91 -6.72
CA THR A 255 -11.49 -14.60 -7.94
C THR A 255 -12.26 -15.87 -7.59
N PRO A 256 -12.97 -16.50 -8.54
CA PRO A 256 -13.59 -17.81 -8.31
C PRO A 256 -12.61 -18.91 -7.87
N HIS A 257 -11.31 -18.73 -8.14
CA HIS A 257 -10.23 -19.66 -7.80
C HIS A 257 -9.49 -19.29 -6.50
N GLY A 258 -10.04 -18.35 -5.73
CA GLY A 258 -9.44 -17.83 -4.50
C GLY A 258 -8.81 -16.45 -4.68
N VAL A 259 -7.99 -16.04 -3.71
CA VAL A 259 -7.31 -14.73 -3.72
C VAL A 259 -6.07 -14.81 -4.61
N GLU A 260 -6.10 -14.09 -5.74
CA GLU A 260 -4.98 -13.93 -6.65
C GLU A 260 -4.20 -12.65 -6.28
N TYR A 261 -2.90 -12.78 -6.05
CA TYR A 261 -2.05 -11.64 -5.71
C TYR A 261 -1.39 -11.07 -6.96
N ARG A 262 -1.36 -9.74 -7.07
CA ARG A 262 -0.65 -9.00 -8.14
C ARG A 262 0.28 -7.97 -7.55
N LEU A 263 1.37 -7.65 -8.23
CA LEU A 263 2.21 -6.53 -7.82
C LEU A 263 1.46 -5.21 -7.98
N GLN A 264 1.51 -4.35 -6.97
CA GLN A 264 1.08 -2.96 -7.13
C GLN A 264 2.13 -2.20 -7.94
N THR A 265 1.72 -1.63 -9.08
CA THR A 265 2.53 -0.63 -9.78
C THR A 265 2.38 0.73 -9.12
N ARG A 266 3.25 1.69 -9.46
CA ARG A 266 3.13 3.08 -8.96
C ARG A 266 1.76 3.67 -9.29
N GLU A 267 1.24 3.37 -10.47
CA GLU A 267 -0.07 3.80 -10.94
C GLU A 267 -1.18 3.14 -10.10
N SER A 268 -1.09 1.82 -9.85
CA SER A 268 -2.06 1.10 -9.03
C SER A 268 -2.07 1.57 -7.57
N SER A 269 -0.91 1.90 -7.00
CA SER A 269 -0.80 2.45 -5.65
C SER A 269 -1.46 3.83 -5.58
N ALA A 270 -1.19 4.71 -6.54
CA ALA A 270 -1.81 6.04 -6.60
C ALA A 270 -3.34 5.95 -6.74
N TRP A 271 -3.84 5.00 -7.53
CA TRP A 271 -5.28 4.74 -7.65
C TRP A 271 -5.88 4.24 -6.34
N GLN A 272 -5.19 3.35 -5.63
CA GLN A 272 -5.66 2.82 -4.35
C GLN A 272 -5.65 3.86 -3.23
N ASP A 273 -4.64 4.74 -3.22
CA ASP A 273 -4.55 5.86 -2.28
C ASP A 273 -5.67 6.87 -2.52
N GLU A 274 -5.91 7.25 -3.78
CA GLU A 274 -7.04 8.11 -4.15
C GLU A 274 -8.38 7.46 -3.82
N TYR A 275 -8.56 6.16 -4.07
CA TYR A 275 -9.77 5.43 -3.69
C TYR A 275 -10.02 5.46 -2.19
N ARG A 276 -9.00 5.15 -1.38
CA ARG A 276 -9.10 5.19 0.09
C ARG A 276 -9.36 6.60 0.60
N HIS A 277 -8.76 7.61 -0.02
CA HIS A 277 -9.03 9.01 0.29
C HIS A 277 -10.51 9.36 0.02
N GLN A 278 -11.03 9.07 -1.17
CA GLN A 278 -12.42 9.31 -1.52
C GLN A 278 -13.39 8.52 -0.63
N GLU A 279 -13.06 7.28 -0.29
CA GLU A 279 -13.85 6.46 0.63
C GLU A 279 -13.91 7.09 2.04
N SER A 280 -12.78 7.55 2.57
CA SER A 280 -12.71 8.22 3.88
C SER A 280 -13.51 9.52 3.89
N GLU A 281 -13.37 10.35 2.86
CA GLU A 281 -14.10 11.62 2.71
C GLU A 281 -15.61 11.42 2.57
N LEU A 282 -16.04 10.36 1.86
CA LEU A 282 -17.47 10.04 1.76
C LEU A 282 -18.02 9.49 3.07
N LYS A 283 -17.27 8.64 3.78
CA LYS A 283 -17.68 8.11 5.09
C LYS A 283 -17.77 9.17 6.17
N SER A 284 -16.95 10.23 6.10
CA SER A 284 -17.03 11.35 7.05
C SER A 284 -18.24 12.25 6.81
N SER A 285 -18.90 12.15 5.64
CA SER A 285 -20.03 13.00 5.25
C SER A 285 -21.34 12.20 5.12
N MET A 286 -22.01 11.97 6.25
CA MET A 286 -23.29 11.25 6.29
C MET A 286 -24.37 11.91 5.41
N THR A 287 -24.46 13.24 5.43
CA THR A 287 -25.43 14.00 4.64
C THR A 287 -25.26 13.79 3.13
N ARG A 288 -24.01 13.67 2.66
CA ARG A 288 -23.73 13.41 1.25
C ARG A 288 -24.17 12.00 0.84
N ILE A 289 -23.99 11.00 1.71
CA ILE A 289 -24.47 9.63 1.47
C ILE A 289 -26.01 9.61 1.38
N GLU A 290 -26.69 10.37 2.23
CA GLU A 290 -28.16 10.48 2.23
C GLU A 290 -28.71 11.14 0.97
N GLN A 291 -28.08 12.23 0.51
CA GLN A 291 -28.42 12.89 -0.75
C GLN A 291 -28.23 11.94 -1.93
N GLU A 292 -27.08 11.26 -2.00
CA GLU A 292 -26.77 10.33 -3.08
C GLU A 292 -27.71 9.12 -3.13
N ARG A 293 -28.12 8.61 -1.96
CA ARG A 293 -29.16 7.57 -1.87
C ARG A 293 -30.47 8.08 -2.46
N SER A 294 -30.88 9.29 -2.08
CA SER A 294 -32.15 9.89 -2.52
C SER A 294 -32.16 10.13 -4.03
N ASP A 295 -31.04 10.56 -4.60
CA ASP A 295 -30.89 10.75 -6.05
C ASP A 295 -30.94 9.43 -6.83
N LEU A 296 -30.26 8.40 -6.34
CA LEU A 296 -30.30 7.06 -6.95
C LEU A 296 -31.71 6.47 -6.91
N PHE A 297 -32.41 6.65 -5.79
CA PHE A 297 -33.79 6.21 -5.63
C PHE A 297 -34.72 6.95 -6.59
N ARG A 298 -34.69 8.28 -6.60
CA ARG A 298 -35.50 9.11 -7.50
C ARG A 298 -35.29 8.71 -8.96
N LYS A 299 -34.04 8.52 -9.36
CA LYS A 299 -33.70 8.08 -10.72
C LYS A 299 -34.33 6.73 -11.04
N GLN A 300 -34.13 5.72 -10.19
CA GLN A 300 -34.65 4.38 -10.42
C GLN A 300 -36.19 4.34 -10.43
N ALA A 301 -36.83 5.11 -9.55
CA ALA A 301 -38.28 5.24 -9.50
C ALA A 301 -38.82 5.86 -10.79
N LEU A 302 -38.24 6.97 -11.27
CA LEU A 302 -38.63 7.59 -12.54
C LEU A 302 -38.40 6.65 -13.74
N ASP A 303 -37.28 5.94 -13.78
CA ASP A 303 -36.99 4.98 -14.86
C ASP A 303 -37.98 3.81 -14.86
N SER A 304 -38.46 3.39 -13.69
CA SER A 304 -39.50 2.35 -13.56
C SER A 304 -40.88 2.88 -13.99
N LEU A 305 -41.23 4.10 -13.59
CA LEU A 305 -42.51 4.73 -13.96
C LEU A 305 -42.64 4.98 -15.47
N ARG A 306 -41.54 5.29 -16.16
CA ARG A 306 -41.53 5.43 -17.63
C ARG A 306 -41.99 4.18 -18.38
N GLN A 307 -41.91 3.01 -17.76
CA GLN A 307 -42.37 1.76 -18.35
C GLN A 307 -43.88 1.54 -18.18
N VAL A 308 -44.54 2.30 -17.31
CA VAL A 308 -45.96 2.18 -17.00
C VAL A 308 -46.78 2.98 -18.01
N ARG A 309 -47.76 2.33 -18.64
CA ARG A 309 -48.76 2.99 -19.48
C ARG A 309 -50.11 2.95 -18.78
N LEU A 310 -50.67 4.12 -18.50
CA LEU A 310 -52.00 4.24 -17.88
C LEU A 310 -53.05 4.63 -18.93
N SER A 311 -54.17 3.92 -18.92
CA SER A 311 -55.34 4.22 -19.74
C SER A 311 -56.62 4.10 -18.93
N GLN A 312 -57.51 5.09 -19.05
CA GLN A 312 -58.85 5.04 -18.47
C GLN A 312 -59.86 4.92 -19.63
N GLY A 313 -60.35 3.71 -19.88
CA GLY A 313 -61.12 3.42 -21.09
C GLY A 313 -60.25 3.53 -22.34
N LYS A 314 -60.61 4.40 -23.30
CA LYS A 314 -59.84 4.64 -24.54
C LYS A 314 -58.87 5.83 -24.44
N GLU A 315 -58.83 6.54 -23.32
CA GLU A 315 -58.00 7.74 -23.15
C GLU A 315 -56.71 7.40 -22.39
N ALA A 316 -55.57 7.87 -22.90
CA ALA A 316 -54.29 7.79 -22.22
C ALA A 316 -54.23 8.81 -21.08
N ARG A 317 -53.73 8.38 -19.92
CA ARG A 317 -53.50 9.25 -18.75
C ARG A 317 -52.01 9.41 -18.50
N ASP A 318 -51.61 10.63 -18.16
CA ASP A 318 -50.25 10.91 -17.73
C ASP A 318 -50.10 10.63 -16.23
N LEU A 319 -48.95 10.09 -15.84
CA LEU A 319 -48.62 9.75 -14.45
C LEU A 319 -47.50 10.66 -13.97
N SER A 320 -47.82 11.58 -13.05
CA SER A 320 -46.80 12.44 -12.45
C SER A 320 -46.22 11.81 -11.19
N ALA A 321 -44.89 11.84 -11.05
CA ALA A 321 -44.22 11.40 -9.82
C ALA A 321 -44.02 12.60 -8.88
N SER A 322 -44.41 12.47 -7.61
CA SER A 322 -44.04 13.39 -6.54
C SER A 322 -43.22 12.65 -5.48
N PHE A 323 -42.19 13.34 -4.99
CA PHE A 323 -41.28 12.89 -3.92
C PHE A 323 -41.25 13.94 -2.79
N ASP A 324 -42.30 14.77 -2.71
CA ASP A 324 -42.40 15.83 -1.71
C ASP A 324 -42.82 15.23 -0.37
N ALA A 325 -42.46 15.86 0.75
CA ALA A 325 -42.76 15.32 2.08
C ALA A 325 -44.26 15.21 2.39
N GLU A 326 -45.09 15.98 1.69
CA GLU A 326 -46.55 15.98 1.80
C GLU A 326 -47.17 15.69 0.43
N LEU A 327 -48.38 15.14 0.42
CA LEU A 327 -49.12 14.90 -0.81
C LEU A 327 -49.42 16.24 -1.53
N PRO A 328 -49.15 16.38 -2.85
CA PRO A 328 -49.41 17.62 -3.58
C PRO A 328 -50.86 18.05 -3.48
N LYS A 329 -51.12 19.35 -3.28
CA LYS A 329 -52.49 19.88 -3.11
C LYS A 329 -53.41 19.66 -4.31
N ASP A 330 -52.84 19.46 -5.49
CA ASP A 330 -53.53 19.19 -6.75
C ASP A 330 -53.70 17.68 -7.04
N HIS A 331 -53.44 16.81 -6.06
CA HIS A 331 -53.50 15.35 -6.24
C HIS A 331 -54.87 14.86 -6.72
N ALA A 332 -55.96 15.55 -6.38
CA ALA A 332 -57.31 15.16 -6.77
C ALA A 332 -57.62 15.43 -8.25
N GLU A 333 -56.82 16.27 -8.92
CA GLU A 333 -57.07 16.73 -10.30
C GLU A 333 -56.31 15.90 -11.35
N ARG A 334 -55.33 15.09 -10.93
CA ARG A 334 -54.46 14.29 -11.82
C ARG A 334 -53.97 13.00 -11.16
N VAL A 335 -53.54 12.03 -11.97
CA VAL A 335 -52.95 10.79 -11.44
C VAL A 335 -51.53 11.07 -10.95
N VAL A 336 -51.34 11.11 -9.63
CA VAL A 336 -50.03 11.33 -8.99
C VAL A 336 -49.56 10.03 -8.34
N ALA A 337 -48.34 9.59 -8.65
CA ALA A 337 -47.60 8.65 -7.82
C ALA A 337 -46.84 9.43 -6.74
N TRP A 338 -47.33 9.41 -5.52
CA TRP A 338 -46.64 9.97 -4.36
C TRP A 338 -45.76 8.89 -3.74
N ILE A 339 -44.44 9.13 -3.81
CA ILE A 339 -43.42 8.14 -3.51
C ILE A 339 -42.64 8.58 -2.27
N GLN A 340 -42.67 7.75 -1.23
CA GLN A 340 -41.91 7.92 0.01
C GLN A 340 -40.98 6.74 0.26
N ASP A 341 -39.93 6.96 1.06
CA ASP A 341 -38.99 5.92 1.46
C ASP A 341 -38.78 5.89 2.98
N GLY A 342 -38.48 4.70 3.51
CA GLY A 342 -38.30 4.47 4.94
C GLY A 342 -36.98 4.96 5.53
N TRP A 343 -36.15 5.67 4.75
CA TRP A 343 -35.01 6.40 5.28
C TRP A 343 -35.40 7.82 5.68
N GLN A 344 -36.46 8.40 5.10
CA GLN A 344 -36.94 9.75 5.41
C GLN A 344 -38.32 9.78 6.09
N ALA A 345 -39.19 8.81 5.80
CA ALA A 345 -40.58 8.79 6.27
C ALA A 345 -40.91 7.54 7.12
N ASP A 346 -41.72 7.74 8.16
CA ASP A 346 -42.26 6.65 8.96
C ASP A 346 -43.41 5.93 8.21
N GLU A 347 -43.33 4.61 8.15
CA GLU A 347 -44.29 3.78 7.40
C GLU A 347 -45.72 3.90 7.97
N LYS A 348 -45.87 3.99 9.30
CA LYS A 348 -47.21 4.05 9.91
C LYS A 348 -47.89 5.37 9.61
N SER A 349 -47.15 6.47 9.68
CA SER A 349 -47.65 7.80 9.31
C SER A 349 -48.07 7.85 7.84
N PHE A 350 -47.22 7.32 6.94
CA PHE A 350 -47.52 7.25 5.51
C PHE A 350 -48.79 6.45 5.22
N LEU A 351 -48.93 5.26 5.83
CA LEU A 351 -50.12 4.42 5.64
C LEU A 351 -51.39 5.06 6.23
N ALA A 352 -51.26 5.85 7.31
CA ALA A 352 -52.39 6.57 7.88
C ALA A 352 -52.88 7.69 6.93
N GLU A 353 -51.96 8.43 6.31
CA GLU A 353 -52.27 9.47 5.33
C GLU A 353 -52.88 8.88 4.06
N ALA A 354 -52.32 7.79 3.55
CA ALA A 354 -52.88 7.07 2.40
C ALA A 354 -54.34 6.60 2.64
N ARG A 355 -54.66 6.16 3.86
CA ARG A 355 -56.02 5.74 4.23
C ARG A 355 -56.99 6.91 4.37
N ALA A 356 -56.50 8.11 4.69
CA ALA A 356 -57.34 9.29 4.89
C ALA A 356 -57.88 9.86 3.58
N VAL A 357 -57.14 9.73 2.47
CA VAL A 357 -57.49 10.29 1.15
C VAL A 357 -58.66 9.54 0.47
N GLY A 358 -58.94 8.30 0.88
CA GLY A 358 -60.11 7.52 0.45
C GLY A 358 -59.98 6.93 -0.98
N ASN A 359 -60.81 5.93 -1.28
CA ASN A 359 -60.67 5.10 -2.50
C ASN A 359 -61.13 5.79 -3.80
N SER A 360 -61.71 6.98 -3.72
CA SER A 360 -62.21 7.74 -4.88
C SER A 360 -61.17 8.69 -5.48
N ASP A 361 -60.02 8.84 -4.82
CA ASP A 361 -58.94 9.73 -5.26
C ASP A 361 -57.99 9.03 -6.26
N PRO A 362 -57.49 9.73 -7.30
CA PRO A 362 -56.60 9.14 -8.30
C PRO A 362 -55.14 8.98 -7.85
N SER A 363 -54.80 9.27 -6.59
CA SER A 363 -53.43 9.15 -6.06
C SER A 363 -52.97 7.71 -5.86
N LEU A 364 -51.74 7.43 -6.29
CA LEU A 364 -51.02 6.19 -6.04
C LEU A 364 -50.00 6.41 -4.92
N PHE A 365 -50.13 5.64 -3.85
CA PHE A 365 -49.24 5.68 -2.69
C PHE A 365 -48.16 4.60 -2.81
N VAL A 366 -46.90 5.00 -2.95
CA VAL A 366 -45.76 4.08 -3.09
C VAL A 366 -44.79 4.28 -1.94
N TYR A 367 -44.60 3.24 -1.12
CA TYR A 367 -43.65 3.25 -0.02
C TYR A 367 -42.52 2.25 -0.25
N LEU A 368 -41.27 2.72 -0.19
CA LEU A 368 -40.10 1.85 -0.21
C LEU A 368 -39.57 1.63 1.21
N PRO A 369 -39.66 0.42 1.79
CA PRO A 369 -39.15 0.17 3.13
C PRO A 369 -37.62 0.24 3.18
N ALA A 370 -37.07 0.83 4.25
CA ALA A 370 -35.63 0.90 4.43
C ALA A 370 -35.03 -0.44 4.87
N ARG A 371 -34.44 -1.17 3.92
CA ARG A 371 -33.75 -2.45 4.14
C ARG A 371 -32.24 -2.29 3.97
N ASN A 372 -31.47 -3.14 4.65
CA ASN A 372 -30.01 -3.22 4.51
C ASN A 372 -29.28 -1.86 4.59
N LYS A 373 -29.66 -1.00 5.56
CA LYS A 373 -29.20 0.39 5.64
C LYS A 373 -27.67 0.51 5.57
N THR A 374 -26.95 -0.30 6.33
CA THR A 374 -25.49 -0.31 6.39
C THR A 374 -24.88 -0.80 5.07
N ASP A 375 -25.36 -1.92 4.54
CA ASP A 375 -24.81 -2.50 3.30
C ASP A 375 -25.02 -1.57 2.11
N LEU A 376 -26.20 -0.95 2.01
CA LEU A 376 -26.52 0.01 0.96
C LEU A 376 -25.64 1.26 1.06
N ALA A 377 -25.45 1.80 2.27
CA ALA A 377 -24.55 2.94 2.48
C ALA A 377 -23.11 2.61 2.07
N ASN A 378 -22.60 1.45 2.48
CA ASN A 378 -21.27 0.97 2.10
C ASN A 378 -21.15 0.79 0.58
N ALA A 379 -22.17 0.25 -0.08
CA ALA A 379 -22.19 0.07 -1.53
C ALA A 379 -22.21 1.42 -2.28
N ILE A 380 -22.97 2.41 -1.80
CA ILE A 380 -22.98 3.77 -2.37
C ILE A 380 -21.60 4.41 -2.25
N VAL A 381 -20.99 4.33 -1.07
CA VAL A 381 -19.62 4.83 -0.83
C VAL A 381 -18.63 4.16 -1.77
N ALA A 382 -18.63 2.83 -1.85
CA ALA A 382 -17.70 2.10 -2.72
C ALA A 382 -17.88 2.48 -4.21
N MET A 383 -19.13 2.54 -4.69
CA MET A 383 -19.42 2.95 -6.08
C MET A 383 -18.94 4.37 -6.36
N LYS A 384 -19.17 5.32 -5.43
CA LYS A 384 -18.82 6.72 -5.61
C LYS A 384 -17.32 6.96 -5.50
N ALA A 385 -16.66 6.34 -4.54
CA ALA A 385 -15.20 6.34 -4.42
C ALA A 385 -14.57 5.79 -5.70
N ALA A 386 -15.02 4.63 -6.19
CA ALA A 386 -14.51 4.03 -7.42
C ALA A 386 -14.67 4.95 -8.64
N LYS A 387 -15.85 5.57 -8.80
CA LYS A 387 -16.09 6.54 -9.88
C LYS A 387 -15.17 7.74 -9.75
N ALA A 388 -15.08 8.36 -8.58
CA ALA A 388 -14.24 9.54 -8.36
C ALA A 388 -12.76 9.25 -8.63
N SER A 389 -12.24 8.11 -8.17
CA SER A 389 -10.86 7.68 -8.43
C SER A 389 -10.58 7.48 -9.92
N CYS A 390 -11.52 6.88 -10.67
CA CYS A 390 -11.37 6.72 -12.12
C CYS A 390 -11.30 8.06 -12.86
N PHE A 391 -11.95 9.11 -12.35
CA PHE A 391 -11.94 10.44 -12.96
C PHE A 391 -10.74 11.30 -12.53
N ASN A 392 -10.31 11.21 -11.27
CA ASN A 392 -9.29 12.09 -10.70
C ASN A 392 -7.84 11.62 -10.97
N ALA A 393 -7.62 10.31 -11.19
CA ALA A 393 -6.27 9.73 -11.21
C ALA A 393 -5.57 9.68 -12.60
N VAL A 394 -5.92 10.55 -13.57
CA VAL A 394 -5.48 10.41 -14.97
C VAL A 394 -4.58 11.56 -15.47
N PRO A 395 -3.32 11.27 -15.86
CA PRO A 395 -2.66 11.94 -16.98
C PRO A 395 -3.32 11.51 -18.30
N ARG A 396 -3.73 12.46 -19.15
CA ARG A 396 -4.57 12.31 -20.37
C ARG A 396 -4.21 11.20 -21.38
N SER A 397 -3.08 10.49 -21.25
CA SER A 397 -2.55 9.58 -22.27
C SER A 397 -3.10 8.14 -22.26
N LEU A 398 -3.72 7.66 -21.17
CA LEU A 398 -4.15 6.25 -21.05
C LEU A 398 -5.67 6.00 -21.17
N PHE A 399 -6.48 7.07 -21.23
CA PHE A 399 -7.94 6.96 -21.23
C PHE A 399 -8.52 6.31 -22.51
N GLY A 400 -7.83 6.43 -23.65
CA GLY A 400 -8.32 5.92 -24.93
C GLY A 400 -8.36 4.38 -25.05
N ALA A 401 -7.40 3.69 -24.43
CA ALA A 401 -7.19 2.26 -24.66
C ALA A 401 -8.12 1.37 -23.82
N LEU A 402 -8.28 1.68 -22.52
CA LEU A 402 -9.07 0.85 -21.60
C LEU A 402 -10.58 1.12 -21.70
N TYR A 403 -10.98 2.36 -22.02
CA TYR A 403 -12.39 2.72 -22.17
C TYR A 403 -13.03 2.08 -23.41
N SER A 404 -12.24 1.79 -24.45
CA SER A 404 -12.71 1.08 -25.65
C SER A 404 -12.95 -0.42 -25.41
N GLN A 405 -12.23 -1.04 -24.47
CA GLN A 405 -12.39 -2.47 -24.15
C GLN A 405 -13.58 -2.73 -23.21
N ALA A 406 -13.87 -1.81 -22.27
CA ALA A 406 -14.95 -1.99 -21.29
C ALA A 406 -16.36 -1.73 -21.86
N LYS A 407 -16.48 -1.11 -23.05
CA LYS A 407 -17.77 -0.78 -23.68
C LYS A 407 -18.37 -1.86 -24.59
N GLN A 408 -17.70 -2.99 -24.81
CA GLN A 408 -18.30 -4.09 -25.55
C GLN A 408 -19.25 -4.89 -24.63
N PRO A 409 -20.58 -4.84 -24.84
CA PRO A 409 -21.50 -5.68 -24.10
C PRO A 409 -21.35 -7.11 -24.61
N ARG A 410 -20.67 -7.99 -23.86
CA ARG A 410 -20.80 -9.44 -24.07
C ARG A 410 -22.12 -9.90 -23.43
N PHE A 411 -23.23 -9.56 -24.08
CA PHE A 411 -24.47 -10.30 -23.89
C PHE A 411 -24.50 -11.42 -24.94
N HIS A 412 -24.06 -12.62 -24.54
CA HIS A 412 -24.52 -13.82 -25.23
C HIS A 412 -25.85 -14.23 -24.59
N THR A 413 -26.94 -13.76 -25.17
CA THR A 413 -28.25 -14.40 -25.05
C THR A 413 -28.19 -15.71 -25.82
N SER A 414 -28.07 -16.83 -25.11
CA SER A 414 -28.46 -18.13 -25.67
C SER A 414 -29.97 -18.24 -25.59
N ALA A 415 -30.64 -17.87 -26.67
CA ALA A 415 -32.00 -18.29 -26.93
C ALA A 415 -32.10 -18.73 -28.40
N GLN A 416 -32.83 -19.83 -28.57
CA GLN A 416 -33.53 -20.32 -29.75
C GLN A 416 -32.84 -21.40 -30.60
N PRO A 417 -33.63 -22.22 -31.33
CA PRO A 417 -35.10 -22.37 -31.29
C PRO A 417 -35.59 -23.60 -30.52
#